data_AF-A0A101UGU6-F1
#
_entry.id   AF-A0A101UGU6-F1
#
_cell.length_a   1.000
_cell.length_b   1.000
_cell.length_c   1.000
_cell.angle_alpha   90.00
_cell.angle_beta   90.00
_cell.angle_gamma   90.00
#
_symmetry.space_group_name_H-M   'P 1'
#
loop_
_entity.id
_entity.type
_entity.pdbx_description
1 polymer ?
#
loop_
_entity_poly.entity_id
_entity_poly.type
_entity_poly.pdbx_seq_one_letter_code
_entity_poly.pdbx_strand_id
1 'polypeptide(L)'
;MSVSTLVPESVAHTHRITSRAVESVQAKVDRALVRYDAWFLVFIAVIIALGATLLAGMAVWCVVYKGKTFTGNWEYKNFGLKVYFECR
;
A
#
# COMPACT_ATOMS: atom_id res chain seq x y z
N MET A 1 -40.32 3.70 22.01
CA MET A 1 -40.01 2.49 21.21
C MET A 1 -40.00 2.89 19.74
N SER A 2 -38.98 2.44 19.00
CA SER A 2 -38.85 2.45 17.53
C SER A 2 -38.49 3.77 16.82
N VAL A 3 -37.19 4.01 16.72
CA VAL A 3 -36.55 4.90 15.72
C VAL A 3 -36.05 4.01 14.57
N SER A 4 -36.90 3.66 13.60
CA SER A 4 -36.48 2.75 12.51
C SER A 4 -37.12 2.99 11.14
N THR A 5 -37.80 4.11 10.87
CA THR A 5 -38.63 4.26 9.65
C THR A 5 -38.20 5.34 8.65
N LEU A 6 -36.97 5.85 8.68
CA LEU A 6 -36.51 6.80 7.64
C LEU A 6 -35.15 6.39 7.04
N VAL A 7 -35.11 5.22 6.40
CA VAL A 7 -34.16 4.97 5.31
C VAL A 7 -34.98 4.96 4.02
N PRO A 8 -34.80 5.92 3.10
CA PRO A 8 -35.52 5.92 1.83
C PRO A 8 -35.14 4.69 1.01
N GLU A 9 -36.10 4.05 0.33
CA GLU A 9 -35.90 2.86 -0.52
C GLU A 9 -34.75 3.00 -1.53
N SER A 10 -34.41 4.22 -1.90
CA SER A 10 -33.26 4.56 -2.76
C SER A 10 -31.91 4.14 -2.18
N VAL A 11 -31.73 4.22 -0.85
CA VAL A 11 -30.48 3.83 -0.17
C VAL A 11 -30.34 2.31 -0.12
N ALA A 12 -31.44 1.57 0.10
CA ALA A 12 -31.44 0.11 0.12
C ALA A 12 -31.13 -0.49 -1.26
N HIS A 13 -31.67 0.12 -2.33
CA HIS A 13 -31.36 -0.28 -3.71
C HIS A 13 -29.92 0.01 -4.10
N THR A 14 -29.42 1.19 -3.73
CA THR A 14 -28.01 1.56 -3.98
C THR A 14 -27.09 0.59 -3.25
N HIS A 15 -27.36 0.29 -1.98
CA HIS A 15 -26.56 -0.66 -1.20
C HIS A 15 -26.58 -2.07 -1.80
N ARG A 16 -27.72 -2.57 -2.30
CA ARG A 16 -27.80 -3.88 -2.97
C ARG A 16 -27.03 -3.92 -4.29
N ILE A 17 -27.05 -2.84 -5.07
CA ILE A 17 -26.28 -2.73 -6.32
C ILE A 17 -24.78 -2.70 -6.01
N THR A 18 -24.38 -1.89 -5.03
CA THR A 18 -22.99 -1.85 -4.56
C THR A 18 -22.55 -3.21 -4.01
N SER A 19 -23.37 -3.90 -3.22
CA SER A 19 -23.07 -5.24 -2.71
C SER A 19 -22.86 -6.25 -3.84
N ARG A 20 -23.73 -6.28 -4.86
CA ARG A 20 -23.55 -7.18 -6.02
C ARG A 20 -22.31 -6.85 -6.85
N ALA A 21 -22.00 -5.56 -6.99
CA ALA A 21 -20.78 -5.13 -7.65
C ALA A 21 -19.54 -5.59 -6.87
N VAL A 22 -19.55 -5.40 -5.54
CA VAL A 22 -18.49 -5.86 -4.63
C VAL A 22 -18.34 -7.39 -4.67
N GLU A 23 -19.44 -8.16 -4.66
CA GLU A 23 -19.41 -9.62 -4.81
C GLU A 23 -18.78 -10.06 -6.13
N SER A 24 -19.10 -9.38 -7.23
CA SER A 24 -18.52 -9.68 -8.55
C SER A 24 -17.03 -9.35 -8.64
N VAL A 25 -16.60 -8.31 -7.94
CA VAL A 25 -15.18 -7.94 -7.81
C VAL A 25 -14.46 -8.94 -6.92
N GLN A 26 -15.06 -9.30 -5.78
CA GLN A 26 -14.52 -10.28 -4.85
C GLN A 26 -14.34 -11.64 -5.53
N ALA A 27 -15.32 -12.14 -6.29
CA ALA A 27 -15.20 -13.39 -7.04
C ALA A 27 -14.07 -13.38 -8.09
N LYS A 28 -13.80 -12.21 -8.70
CA LYS A 28 -12.67 -12.05 -9.64
C LYS A 28 -11.34 -12.00 -8.90
N VAL A 29 -11.28 -11.32 -7.76
CA VAL A 29 -10.11 -11.27 -6.89
C VAL A 29 -9.81 -12.64 -6.32
N ASP A 30 -10.79 -13.38 -5.83
CA ASP A 30 -10.64 -14.74 -5.31
C ASP A 30 -10.07 -15.68 -6.37
N ARG A 31 -10.58 -15.61 -7.62
CA ARG A 31 -10.01 -16.38 -8.74
C ARG A 31 -8.58 -15.97 -9.10
N ALA A 32 -8.26 -14.68 -9.00
CA ALA A 32 -6.90 -14.19 -9.23
C ALA A 32 -5.95 -14.60 -8.09
N LEU A 33 -6.42 -14.56 -6.85
CA LEU A 33 -5.69 -14.98 -5.65
C LEU A 33 -5.40 -16.49 -5.69
N VAL A 34 -6.37 -17.31 -6.10
CA VAL A 34 -6.18 -18.76 -6.29
C VAL A 34 -5.10 -19.07 -7.34
N ARG A 35 -4.81 -18.14 -8.26
CA ARG A 35 -3.76 -18.31 -9.28
C ARG A 35 -2.38 -17.86 -8.80
N TYR A 36 -2.31 -16.96 -7.83
CA TYR A 36 -1.07 -16.53 -7.21
C TYR A 36 -0.85 -17.33 -5.92
N ASP A 37 0.03 -18.33 -6.00
CA ASP A 37 0.46 -19.15 -4.87
C ASP A 37 0.78 -18.24 -3.66
N ALA A 38 0.38 -18.65 -2.45
CA ALA A 38 0.50 -17.83 -1.22
C ALA A 38 1.93 -17.29 -1.01
N TRP A 39 2.93 -17.98 -1.56
CA TRP A 39 4.31 -17.55 -1.62
C TRP A 39 4.51 -16.19 -2.30
N PHE A 40 3.84 -15.91 -3.41
CA PHE A 40 3.99 -14.65 -4.12
C PHE A 40 3.57 -13.46 -3.23
N LEU A 41 2.48 -13.62 -2.48
CA LEU A 41 2.05 -12.61 -1.51
C LEU A 41 3.08 -12.42 -0.39
N VAL A 42 3.69 -13.50 0.11
CA VAL A 42 4.79 -13.42 1.08
C VAL A 42 5.97 -12.66 0.51
N PHE A 43 6.38 -12.93 -0.73
CA PHE A 43 7.49 -12.25 -1.39
C PHE A 43 7.23 -10.74 -1.52
N ILE A 44 6.03 -10.35 -1.94
CA ILE A 44 5.64 -8.93 -2.02
C ILE A 44 5.63 -8.28 -0.63
N ALA A 45 5.08 -8.96 0.38
CA ALA A 45 5.08 -8.46 1.75
C ALA A 45 6.50 -8.20 2.28
N VAL A 46 7.45 -9.09 1.98
CA VAL A 46 8.86 -8.91 2.34
C VAL A 46 9.49 -7.71 1.61
N ILE A 47 9.23 -7.52 0.32
CA ILE A 47 9.74 -6.35 -0.42
C ILE A 47 9.21 -5.05 0.17
N ILE A 48 7.91 -5.00 0.47
CA ILE A 48 7.28 -3.81 1.08
C ILE A 48 7.86 -3.56 2.47
N ALA A 49 8.06 -4.61 3.28
CA ALA A 49 8.68 -4.49 4.59
C ALA A 49 10.11 -3.95 4.50
N LEU A 50 10.93 -4.45 3.57
CA LEU A 50 12.29 -3.94 3.34
C LEU A 50 12.30 -2.48 2.84
N GLY A 51 11.38 -2.11 1.95
CA GLY A 51 11.21 -0.72 1.53
C GLY A 51 10.81 0.18 2.69
N ALA A 52 9.85 -0.24 3.51
CA ALA A 52 9.36 0.51 4.65
C ALA A 52 10.43 0.69 5.73
N THR A 53 11.24 -0.34 6.02
CA THR A 53 12.32 -0.23 7.01
C THR A 53 13.42 0.72 6.55
N LEU A 54 13.78 0.73 5.27
CA LEU A 54 14.73 1.71 4.71
C LEU A 54 14.21 3.14 4.82
N LEU A 55 12.94 3.37 4.45
CA LEU A 55 12.30 4.68 4.57
C LEU A 55 12.17 5.14 6.03
N ALA A 56 11.80 4.23 6.93
CA ALA A 56 11.70 4.53 8.36
C ALA A 56 13.07 4.82 8.97
N GLY A 57 14.10 4.05 8.60
CA GLY A 57 15.49 4.29 9.02
C GLY A 57 15.99 5.66 8.56
N MET A 58 15.67 6.05 7.32
CA MET A 58 15.93 7.39 6.81
C MET A 58 15.23 8.48 7.61
N ALA A 59 13.93 8.34 7.84
CA ALA A 59 13.14 9.31 8.59
C ALA A 59 13.70 9.52 10.00
N VAL A 60 14.03 8.43 10.70
CA VAL A 60 14.64 8.49 12.03
C VAL A 60 16.01 9.19 11.96
N TRP A 61 16.84 8.87 10.97
CA TRP A 61 18.15 9.49 10.82
C TRP A 61 18.07 10.99 10.53
N CYS A 62 17.13 11.42 9.68
CA CYS A 62 16.89 12.83 9.41
C CYS A 62 16.54 13.61 10.68
N VAL A 63 15.69 13.02 11.53
CA VAL A 63 15.24 13.64 12.80
C VAL A 63 16.38 13.76 13.81
N VAL A 64 17.19 12.70 13.94
CA VAL A 64 18.28 12.65 14.94
C VAL A 64 19.50 13.47 14.52
N TYR A 65 19.90 13.41 13.25
CA TYR A 65 21.17 13.98 12.78
C TYR A 65 21.04 15.31 12.01
N LYS A 66 19.87 15.95 12.04
CA LYS A 66 19.57 17.32 11.56
C LYS A 66 20.58 17.90 10.55
N GLY A 67 20.52 17.43 9.31
CA GLY A 67 21.29 17.99 8.19
C GLY A 67 22.44 17.13 7.65
N LYS A 68 22.51 15.83 8.00
CA LYS A 68 23.42 14.88 7.35
C LYS A 68 22.69 14.03 6.29
N THR A 69 23.35 13.79 5.16
CA THR A 69 22.86 12.92 4.08
C THR A 69 22.99 11.45 4.52
N PHE A 70 21.90 10.67 4.42
CA PHE A 70 21.84 9.33 5.01
C PHE A 70 22.58 8.26 4.20
N THR A 71 22.97 8.54 2.96
CA THR A 71 23.79 7.60 2.21
C THR A 71 24.62 8.40 1.22
N GLY A 72 25.94 8.26 1.32
CA GLY A 72 26.87 8.86 0.36
C GLY A 72 26.51 8.49 -1.07
N ASN A 73 26.96 9.32 -2.02
CA ASN A 73 26.73 9.21 -3.46
C ASN A 73 26.71 7.75 -3.94
N TRP A 74 25.52 7.15 -4.08
CA TRP A 74 25.36 5.81 -4.65
C TRP A 74 25.34 5.96 -6.16
N GLU A 75 26.53 5.87 -6.74
CA GLU A 75 26.75 5.99 -8.17
C GLU A 75 26.79 4.60 -8.79
N TYR A 76 25.70 4.22 -9.46
CA TYR A 76 25.69 3.02 -10.30
C TYR A 76 26.56 3.29 -11.54
N LYS A 77 27.84 2.90 -11.47
CA LYS A 77 28.89 3.14 -12.49
C LYS A 77 28.48 2.78 -13.94
N ASN A 78 27.50 1.90 -14.14
CA ASN A 78 27.08 1.44 -15.48
C ASN A 78 25.77 2.05 -15.99
N PHE A 79 25.03 2.82 -15.17
CA PHE A 79 23.71 3.35 -15.53
C PHE A 79 23.56 4.87 -15.35
N GLY A 80 24.57 5.56 -14.81
CA GLY A 80 24.57 7.02 -14.66
C GLY A 80 23.52 7.59 -13.70
N LEU A 81 22.75 6.72 -13.01
CA LEU A 81 21.78 7.11 -12.00
C LEU A 81 22.52 7.39 -10.69
N LYS A 82 22.59 8.68 -10.34
CA LYS A 82 23.05 9.17 -9.04
C LYS A 82 21.83 9.39 -8.18
N VAL A 83 21.60 8.51 -7.21
CA VAL A 83 20.49 8.67 -6.27
C VAL A 83 21.00 9.43 -5.05
N TYR A 84 20.65 10.70 -4.98
CA TYR A 84 20.93 11.56 -3.83
C TYR A 84 19.73 11.50 -2.89
N PHE A 85 19.98 11.06 -1.66
CA PHE A 85 18.95 11.07 -0.62
C PHE A 85 19.32 12.11 0.44
N GLU A 86 18.78 13.31 0.26
CA GLU A 86 18.90 14.41 1.22
C GLU A 86 17.71 14.43 2.18
N CYS A 87 18.00 14.65 3.46
CA CYS A 87 17.01 14.97 4.48
C CYS A 87 16.81 16.49 4.46
N ARG A 88 15.66 16.98 3.98
CA ARG A 88 15.29 18.41 4.02
C ARG A 88 14.26 18.69 5.10
#